data_AF-A0A804QE57-F1
#
_entry.id   AF-A0A804QE57-F1
#
_cell.length_a   1.000
_cell.length_b   1.000
_cell.length_c   1.000
_cell.angle_alpha   90.00
_cell.angle_beta   90.00
_cell.angle_gamma   90.00
#
_symmetry.space_group_name_H-M   'P 1'
#
loop_
_entity.id
_entity.type
_entity.pdbx_description
1 polymer ?
#
loop_
_entity_poly.entity_id
_entity_poly.type
_entity_poly.pdbx_seq_one_letter_code
_entity_poly.pdbx_strand_id
1 'polypeptide(L)'
;MGILCLGASSTLLCGEDRNNVLGLGCGNELVEVGSGHDGLDSVVGAVFPVDTDEAVRALLEKETDHKPQDGYAERLERGGLEYSWRRDAMDWICKVHSYYRFGPLSLYLAVNYLDRFLSSYDLPHDKPWMRQLLSVACLALAVKMEETVLPLPVDLQVCDVKFEFEARTIGRMELLVLATLKWRMQAVTPFTFISYFLDKFNGGKPPSLALASRCTDIIIGTLKDHLRLPRPQL
;
A
#
# COMPACT_ATOMS: atom_id res chain seq x y z
N MET A 1 12.96 -24.05 1.35
CA MET A 1 13.59 -24.33 0.04
C MET A 1 12.86 -23.50 -1.00
N GLY A 2 13.34 -22.29 -1.26
CA GLY A 2 12.81 -21.40 -2.29
C GLY A 2 13.82 -21.33 -3.42
N ILE A 3 13.40 -21.71 -4.62
CA ILE A 3 14.19 -21.58 -5.85
C ILE A 3 13.95 -20.16 -6.36
N LEU A 4 15.01 -19.34 -6.37
CA LEU A 4 15.05 -18.07 -7.09
C LEU A 4 15.36 -18.39 -8.55
N CYS A 5 14.39 -18.24 -9.45
CA CYS A 5 14.67 -18.23 -10.89
C CYS A 5 15.21 -16.86 -11.28
N LEU A 6 16.53 -16.79 -11.45
CA LEU A 6 17.22 -15.81 -12.28
C LEU A 6 16.77 -15.98 -13.75
N GLY A 7 16.65 -14.86 -14.45
CA GLY A 7 15.98 -14.77 -15.75
C GLY A 7 16.50 -15.72 -16.84
N ALA A 8 15.56 -16.19 -17.66
CA ALA A 8 15.83 -16.66 -19.00
C ALA A 8 15.17 -15.68 -19.99
N SER A 9 16.00 -15.16 -20.88
CA SER A 9 15.68 -14.25 -21.98
C SER A 9 14.44 -14.69 -22.76
N SER A 10 13.53 -13.75 -22.99
CA SER A 10 12.54 -13.86 -24.06
C SER A 10 12.85 -12.81 -25.11
N THR A 11 13.75 -13.14 -26.04
CA THR A 11 13.74 -12.57 -27.39
C THR A 11 12.70 -13.33 -28.18
N LEU A 12 11.58 -12.70 -28.53
CA LEU A 12 10.84 -12.91 -29.78
C LEU A 12 9.79 -11.80 -29.98
N LEU A 13 10.22 -10.76 -30.70
CA LEU A 13 9.55 -10.04 -31.79
C LEU A 13 8.04 -9.75 -31.64
N CYS A 14 7.69 -8.52 -31.24
CA CYS A 14 6.46 -7.86 -31.68
C CYS A 14 6.80 -6.95 -32.87
N GLY A 15 6.12 -7.20 -34.00
CA GLY A 15 6.25 -6.40 -35.21
C GLY A 15 5.81 -4.95 -35.01
N GLU A 16 6.57 -4.05 -35.63
CA GLU A 16 6.25 -2.63 -35.73
C GLU A 16 5.01 -2.41 -36.59
N ASP A 17 4.13 -1.49 -36.18
CA ASP A 17 3.74 -0.40 -37.08
C ASP A 17 3.19 0.83 -36.33
N ARG A 18 4.05 1.85 -36.31
CA ARG A 18 3.80 3.27 -36.66
C ARG A 18 2.57 3.98 -36.08
N ASN A 19 2.81 4.79 -35.05
CA ASN A 19 2.59 6.23 -35.17
C ASN A 19 3.49 7.02 -34.20
N ASN A 20 4.33 7.86 -34.81
CA ASN A 20 5.37 8.67 -34.18
C ASN A 20 4.78 10.02 -33.78
N VAL A 21 4.63 10.29 -32.48
CA VAL A 21 4.35 11.64 -31.95
C VAL A 21 5.11 11.79 -30.64
N LEU A 22 6.01 12.78 -30.62
CA LEU A 22 6.92 13.20 -29.54
C LEU A 22 8.30 12.52 -29.55
N GLY A 23 9.12 12.95 -30.51
CA GLY A 23 10.56 12.81 -30.43
C GLY A 23 11.13 13.61 -29.26
N LEU A 24 11.83 12.89 -28.38
CA LEU A 24 12.87 13.44 -27.53
C LEU A 24 14.00 12.41 -27.52
N GLY A 25 15.05 12.71 -28.27
CA GLY A 25 16.29 11.97 -28.20
C GLY A 25 16.97 12.26 -26.86
N CYS A 26 17.41 11.20 -26.19
CA CYS A 26 18.40 11.32 -25.13
C CYS A 26 19.42 10.21 -25.37
N GLY A 27 20.54 10.58 -25.99
CA GLY A 27 21.71 9.72 -26.04
C GLY A 27 22.35 9.72 -24.66
N ASN A 28 22.65 8.53 -24.15
CA ASN A 28 23.67 8.36 -23.12
C ASN A 28 24.64 7.30 -23.63
N GLU A 29 25.91 7.72 -23.74
CA GLU A 29 27.06 6.90 -24.05
C GLU A 29 27.19 5.76 -23.02
N LEU A 30 27.33 4.54 -23.51
CA LEU A 30 27.79 3.40 -22.71
C LEU A 30 29.25 3.63 -22.35
N VAL A 31 29.56 3.68 -21.06
CA VAL A 31 30.92 3.51 -20.56
C VAL A 31 31.09 2.04 -20.15
N GLU A 32 31.82 1.28 -20.95
CA GLU A 32 32.34 -0.04 -20.57
C GLU A 32 33.49 0.12 -19.57
N VAL A 33 33.50 -0.67 -18.49
CA VAL A 33 34.72 -0.99 -17.75
C VAL A 33 34.70 -2.46 -17.30
N GLY A 34 35.51 -3.27 -17.98
CA GLY A 34 36.61 -4.05 -17.40
C GLY A 34 36.32 -5.16 -16.38
N SER A 35 36.51 -6.41 -16.84
CA SER A 35 36.65 -7.64 -16.04
C SER A 35 37.87 -7.65 -15.12
N GLY A 36 37.75 -8.24 -13.92
CA GLY A 36 38.89 -8.60 -13.06
C GLY A 36 38.48 -9.20 -11.70
N HIS A 37 38.67 -10.51 -11.56
CA HIS A 37 38.64 -11.39 -10.38
C HIS A 37 38.91 -10.77 -8.98
N ASP A 38 38.07 -11.11 -7.98
CA ASP A 38 38.36 -12.03 -6.84
C ASP A 38 37.47 -11.72 -5.61
N GLY A 39 37.06 -12.78 -4.89
CA GLY A 39 36.77 -12.69 -3.46
C GLY A 39 35.33 -12.38 -3.04
N LEU A 40 34.61 -13.46 -2.71
CA LEU A 40 33.56 -13.59 -1.69
C LEU A 40 33.40 -12.38 -0.73
N ASP A 41 32.39 -11.54 -0.98
CA ASP A 41 31.52 -10.86 0.01
C ASP A 41 30.71 -9.75 -0.69
N SER A 42 29.54 -10.09 -1.25
CA SER A 42 28.56 -9.08 -1.64
C SER A 42 27.16 -9.66 -1.68
N VAL A 43 26.55 -9.75 -0.50
CA VAL A 43 25.09 -9.61 -0.44
C VAL A 43 24.83 -8.18 -0.88
N VAL A 44 24.54 -8.03 -2.17
CA VAL A 44 24.21 -6.76 -2.83
C VAL A 44 23.19 -6.05 -1.96
N GLY A 45 23.67 -5.03 -1.25
CA GLY A 45 22.82 -4.16 -0.46
C GLY A 45 21.75 -3.61 -1.39
N ALA A 46 20.49 -3.75 -0.98
CA ALA A 46 19.43 -2.97 -1.57
C ALA A 46 19.79 -1.49 -1.33
N VAL A 47 20.43 -0.88 -2.33
CA VAL A 47 20.62 0.56 -2.38
C VAL A 47 19.22 1.10 -2.65
N PHE A 48 18.50 1.39 -1.58
CA PHE A 48 17.32 2.21 -1.68
C PHE A 48 17.74 3.52 -2.34
N PRO A 49 17.08 3.96 -3.43
CA PRO A 49 17.29 5.29 -3.96
C PRO A 49 17.13 6.27 -2.79
N VAL A 50 18.19 7.04 -2.49
CA VAL A 50 18.12 8.05 -1.45
C VAL A 50 17.34 9.23 -2.03
N ASP A 51 16.16 9.49 -1.48
CA ASP A 51 15.35 10.63 -1.90
C ASP A 51 16.06 11.95 -1.53
N THR A 52 16.03 12.92 -2.43
CA THR A 52 16.54 14.26 -2.15
C THR A 52 15.60 15.03 -1.21
N ASP A 53 16.13 16.02 -0.49
CA ASP A 53 15.33 16.88 0.39
C ASP A 53 14.16 17.56 -0.35
N GLU A 54 14.37 17.92 -1.63
CA GLU A 54 13.35 18.48 -2.50
C GLU A 54 12.25 17.45 -2.84
N ALA A 55 12.63 16.21 -3.13
CA ALA A 55 11.67 15.13 -3.42
C ALA A 55 10.82 14.82 -2.18
N VAL A 56 11.45 14.74 -1.00
CA VAL A 56 10.76 14.53 0.28
C VAL A 56 9.80 15.67 0.57
N ARG A 57 10.19 16.93 0.32
CA ARG A 57 9.29 18.08 0.49
C ARG A 57 8.06 17.97 -0.42
N ALA A 58 8.25 17.63 -1.69
CA ALA A 58 7.15 17.46 -2.63
C ALA A 58 6.21 16.31 -2.23
N LEU A 59 6.74 15.24 -1.63
CA LEU A 59 5.93 14.15 -1.07
C LEU A 59 5.12 14.60 0.15
N LEU A 60 5.72 15.38 1.06
CA LEU A 60 5.02 15.92 2.23
C LEU A 60 3.88 16.86 1.84
N GLU A 61 4.07 17.71 0.83
CA GLU A 61 3.00 18.58 0.32
C GLU A 61 1.80 17.74 -0.19
N LYS A 62 2.09 16.65 -0.91
CA LYS A 62 1.08 15.70 -1.40
C LYS A 62 0.46 14.83 -0.31
N GLU A 63 1.02 14.76 0.89
CA GLU A 63 0.45 13.97 1.99
C GLU A 63 -0.97 14.46 2.33
N THR A 64 -1.20 15.77 2.24
CA THR A 64 -2.50 16.40 2.54
C THR A 64 -3.64 15.88 1.66
N ASP A 65 -3.36 15.50 0.41
CA ASP A 65 -4.34 14.94 -0.53
C ASP A 65 -4.81 13.52 -0.16
N HIS A 66 -4.12 12.87 0.78
CA HIS A 66 -4.31 11.47 1.14
C HIS A 66 -4.74 11.29 2.60
N LYS A 67 -5.18 12.37 3.26
CA LYS A 67 -5.73 12.33 4.62
C LYS A 67 -7.26 12.22 4.58
N PRO A 68 -7.89 11.58 5.58
CA PRO A 68 -9.35 11.64 5.76
C PRO A 68 -9.83 13.09 5.92
N GLN A 69 -11.12 13.35 5.64
CA GLN A 69 -11.71 14.67 5.84
C GLN A 69 -11.68 15.13 7.30
N ASP A 70 -11.64 16.45 7.49
CA ASP A 70 -11.66 17.10 8.80
C ASP A 70 -12.87 16.64 9.63
N GLY A 71 -12.67 16.48 10.94
CA GLY A 71 -13.69 16.01 11.87
C GLY A 71 -13.92 14.49 11.86
N TYR A 72 -13.35 13.73 10.92
CA TYR A 72 -13.43 12.26 10.94
C TYR A 72 -12.79 11.66 12.21
N ALA A 73 -11.61 12.14 12.59
CA ALA A 73 -10.94 11.68 13.81
C ALA A 73 -11.80 11.91 15.07
N GLU A 74 -12.40 13.10 15.19
CA GLU A 74 -13.29 13.43 16.30
C GLU A 74 -14.56 12.57 16.31
N ARG A 75 -15.10 12.19 15.14
CA ARG A 75 -16.23 11.26 15.05
C ARG A 75 -15.84 9.86 15.52
N LEU A 76 -14.66 9.38 15.13
CA LEU A 76 -14.13 8.10 15.61
C LEU A 76 -13.89 8.12 17.12
N GLU A 77 -13.31 9.19 17.67
CA GLU A 77 -13.04 9.33 19.11
C GLU A 77 -14.32 9.39 19.94
N ARG A 78 -15.32 10.16 19.47
CA ARG A 78 -16.68 10.18 20.05
C ARG A 78 -17.35 8.81 20.04
N GLY A 79 -16.85 7.89 19.22
CA GLY A 79 -17.29 6.51 19.14
C GLY A 79 -18.65 6.38 18.47
N GLY A 80 -19.32 5.26 18.70
CA GLY A 80 -20.59 4.95 18.06
C GLY A 80 -20.42 4.06 16.84
N LEU A 81 -21.31 4.24 15.87
CA LEU A 81 -21.46 3.30 14.75
C LEU A 81 -20.24 3.34 13.82
N GLU A 82 -19.78 4.51 13.38
CA GLU A 82 -18.61 4.64 12.50
C GLU A 82 -17.34 3.99 13.10
N TYR A 83 -17.07 4.24 14.39
CA TYR A 83 -15.96 3.61 15.10
C TYR A 83 -16.08 2.08 15.11
N SER A 84 -17.27 1.57 15.42
CA SER A 84 -17.51 0.12 15.42
C SER A 84 -17.30 -0.50 14.05
N TRP A 85 -17.69 0.20 12.99
CA TRP A 85 -17.57 -0.28 11.62
C TRP A 85 -16.13 -0.29 11.15
N ARG A 86 -15.41 0.80 11.40
CA ARG A 86 -13.98 0.88 11.09
C ARG A 86 -13.22 -0.24 11.79
N ARG A 87 -13.47 -0.46 13.08
CA ARG A 87 -12.81 -1.52 13.85
C ARG A 87 -13.10 -2.90 13.27
N ASP A 88 -14.37 -3.22 13.01
CA ASP A 88 -14.75 -4.53 12.45
C ASP A 88 -14.18 -4.74 11.04
N ALA A 89 -14.18 -3.68 10.21
CA ALA A 89 -13.59 -3.70 8.87
C ALA A 89 -12.07 -3.94 8.92
N MET A 90 -11.36 -3.20 9.76
CA MET A 90 -9.91 -3.35 9.91
C MET A 90 -9.51 -4.69 10.53
N ASP A 91 -10.28 -5.23 11.49
CA ASP A 91 -10.05 -6.57 12.04
C ASP A 91 -10.13 -7.62 10.93
N TRP A 92 -11.18 -7.55 10.10
CA TRP A 92 -11.31 -8.42 8.93
C TRP A 92 -10.15 -8.24 7.94
N ILE A 93 -9.81 -7.01 7.57
CA ILE A 93 -8.68 -6.71 6.67
C ILE A 93 -7.38 -7.30 7.23
N CYS A 94 -7.10 -7.13 8.53
CA CYS A 94 -5.89 -7.67 9.16
C CYS A 94 -5.83 -9.20 9.11
N LYS A 95 -6.97 -9.88 9.27
CA LYS A 95 -7.05 -11.35 9.20
C LYS A 95 -6.74 -11.84 7.78
N VAL A 96 -7.40 -11.27 6.77
CA VAL A 96 -7.17 -11.63 5.36
C VAL A 96 -5.75 -11.29 4.92
N HIS A 97 -5.25 -10.11 5.29
CA HIS A 97 -3.86 -9.70 5.06
C HIS A 97 -2.87 -10.71 5.62
N SER A 98 -3.09 -11.19 6.84
CA SER A 98 -2.25 -12.20 7.48
C SER A 98 -2.37 -13.58 6.83
N TYR A 99 -3.56 -13.94 6.34
CA TYR A 99 -3.83 -15.21 5.65
C TYR A 99 -3.02 -15.32 4.35
N TYR A 100 -3.06 -14.28 3.52
CA TYR A 100 -2.31 -14.23 2.26
C TYR A 100 -0.85 -13.81 2.41
N ARG A 101 -0.46 -13.30 3.59
CA ARG A 101 0.88 -12.76 3.87
C ARG A 101 1.27 -11.64 2.91
N PHE A 102 0.32 -10.74 2.65
CA PHE A 102 0.58 -9.54 1.86
C PHE A 102 1.62 -8.63 2.53
N GLY A 103 2.24 -7.76 1.74
CA GLY A 103 3.20 -6.77 2.22
C GLY A 103 2.58 -5.76 3.20
N PRO A 104 3.39 -5.12 4.05
CA PRO A 104 2.89 -4.14 5.04
C PRO A 104 2.23 -2.91 4.36
N LEU A 105 2.73 -2.51 3.19
CA LEU A 105 2.21 -1.34 2.48
C LEU A 105 0.76 -1.57 1.99
N SER A 106 0.41 -2.77 1.52
CA SER A 106 -0.98 -3.07 1.10
C SER A 106 -1.96 -3.02 2.27
N LEU A 107 -1.57 -3.46 3.48
CA LEU A 107 -2.39 -3.26 4.68
C LEU A 107 -2.63 -1.77 4.97
N TYR A 108 -1.56 -0.96 4.90
CA TYR A 108 -1.64 0.46 5.15
C TYR A 108 -2.54 1.17 4.13
N LEU A 109 -2.39 0.85 2.84
CA LEU A 109 -3.23 1.38 1.77
C LEU A 109 -4.70 0.98 1.95
N ALA A 110 -4.99 -0.27 2.30
CA ALA A 110 -6.36 -0.73 2.52
C ALA A 110 -7.05 0.09 3.63
N VAL A 111 -6.34 0.36 4.72
CA VAL A 111 -6.85 1.20 5.82
C VAL A 111 -6.96 2.66 5.41
N ASN A 112 -5.98 3.21 4.66
CA ASN A 112 -6.05 4.56 4.12
C ASN A 112 -7.30 4.75 3.25
N TYR A 113 -7.59 3.79 2.38
CA TYR A 113 -8.75 3.84 1.51
C TYR A 113 -10.06 3.76 2.29
N LEU A 114 -10.13 2.86 3.28
CA LEU A 114 -11.27 2.73 4.18
C LEU A 114 -11.55 4.05 4.92
N ASP A 115 -10.54 4.63 5.56
CA ASP A 115 -10.70 5.83 6.38
C ASP A 115 -11.09 7.05 5.53
N ARG A 116 -10.47 7.23 4.36
CA ARG A 116 -10.84 8.30 3.41
C ARG A 116 -12.26 8.12 2.89
N PHE A 117 -12.66 6.89 2.57
CA PHE A 117 -14.01 6.60 2.13
C PHE A 117 -15.04 6.93 3.22
N LEU A 118 -14.86 6.40 4.44
CA LEU A 118 -15.76 6.64 5.57
C LEU A 118 -15.80 8.11 6.00
N SER A 119 -14.72 8.86 5.78
CA SER A 119 -14.71 10.29 6.07
C SER A 119 -15.61 11.11 5.14
N SER A 120 -15.81 10.65 3.89
CA SER A 120 -16.52 11.39 2.84
C SER A 120 -17.89 10.78 2.48
N TYR A 121 -18.19 9.57 2.95
CA TYR A 121 -19.37 8.82 2.55
C TYR A 121 -20.08 8.21 3.75
N ASP A 122 -21.34 8.60 3.96
CA ASP A 122 -22.21 8.04 4.99
C ASP A 122 -22.83 6.72 4.50
N LEU A 123 -22.41 5.61 5.10
CA LEU A 123 -22.96 4.30 4.78
C LEU A 123 -24.36 4.12 5.38
N PRO A 124 -25.32 3.53 4.64
CA PRO A 124 -26.63 3.21 5.17
C PRO A 124 -26.56 2.23 6.35
N HIS A 125 -27.17 2.59 7.48
CA HIS A 125 -27.19 1.76 8.69
C HIS A 125 -28.00 0.47 8.54
N ASP A 126 -28.97 0.45 7.63
CA ASP A 126 -29.88 -0.67 7.36
C ASP A 126 -29.25 -1.77 6.50
N LYS A 127 -28.04 -1.54 5.96
CA LYS A 127 -27.37 -2.45 5.00
C LYS A 127 -26.03 -2.94 5.55
N PRO A 128 -26.05 -3.88 6.51
CA PRO A 128 -24.84 -4.37 7.16
C PRO A 128 -23.82 -4.97 6.17
N TRP A 129 -24.29 -5.59 5.09
CA TRP A 129 -23.48 -6.18 4.03
C TRP A 129 -22.59 -5.15 3.31
N MET A 130 -23.02 -3.89 3.23
CA MET A 130 -22.26 -2.84 2.52
C MET A 130 -20.94 -2.54 3.23
N ARG A 131 -20.89 -2.71 4.55
CA ARG A 131 -19.68 -2.54 5.36
C ARG A 131 -18.65 -3.61 5.05
N GLN A 132 -19.06 -4.89 4.98
CA GLN A 132 -18.15 -5.96 4.59
C GLN A 132 -17.69 -5.78 3.14
N LEU A 133 -18.61 -5.46 2.23
CA LEU A 133 -18.29 -5.21 0.83
C LEU A 133 -17.27 -4.07 0.65
N LEU A 134 -17.39 -2.99 1.43
CA LEU A 134 -16.40 -1.90 1.47
C LEU A 134 -15.02 -2.43 1.88
N SER A 135 -14.94 -3.23 2.95
CA SER A 135 -13.67 -3.82 3.40
C SER A 135 -13.02 -4.68 2.32
N VAL A 136 -13.81 -5.54 1.65
CA VAL A 136 -13.32 -6.37 0.53
C VAL A 136 -12.78 -5.49 -0.59
N ALA A 137 -13.54 -4.45 -0.98
CA ALA A 137 -13.14 -3.55 -2.06
C ALA A 137 -11.88 -2.74 -1.74
N CYS A 138 -11.75 -2.21 -0.52
CA CYS A 138 -10.55 -1.47 -0.09
C CYS A 138 -9.31 -2.37 -0.10
N LEU A 139 -9.42 -3.61 0.40
CA LEU A 139 -8.32 -4.56 0.37
C LEU A 139 -7.98 -5.00 -1.06
N ALA A 140 -8.99 -5.28 -1.89
CA ALA A 140 -8.77 -5.66 -3.30
C ALA A 140 -8.04 -4.56 -4.08
N LEU A 141 -8.41 -3.30 -3.89
CA LEU A 141 -7.72 -2.16 -4.47
C LEU A 141 -6.28 -2.04 -3.95
N ALA A 142 -6.06 -2.18 -2.65
CA ALA A 142 -4.71 -2.09 -2.08
C ALA A 142 -3.79 -3.18 -2.59
N VAL A 143 -4.30 -4.42 -2.67
CA VAL A 143 -3.58 -5.56 -3.22
C VAL A 143 -3.23 -5.32 -4.69
N LYS A 144 -4.17 -4.84 -5.51
CA LYS A 144 -3.91 -4.47 -6.92
C LYS A 144 -2.87 -3.37 -7.10
N MET A 145 -2.74 -2.46 -6.13
CA MET A 145 -1.79 -1.34 -6.22
C MET A 145 -0.37 -1.72 -5.82
N GLU A 146 -0.21 -2.73 -4.95
CA GLU A 146 1.06 -2.99 -4.27
C GLU A 146 1.61 -4.40 -4.48
N GLU A 147 0.75 -5.42 -4.59
CA GLU A 147 1.20 -6.81 -4.63
C GLU A 147 1.47 -7.27 -6.07
N THR A 148 2.51 -8.09 -6.24
CA THR A 148 2.87 -8.66 -7.56
C THR A 148 2.05 -9.88 -7.90
N VAL A 149 1.64 -10.65 -6.89
CA VAL A 149 0.81 -11.85 -7.04
C VAL A 149 -0.56 -11.55 -6.45
N LEU A 150 -1.55 -11.51 -7.34
CA LEU A 150 -2.90 -11.07 -7.02
C LEU A 150 -3.85 -12.27 -7.01
N PRO A 151 -4.46 -12.64 -5.87
CA PRO A 151 -5.62 -13.51 -5.89
C PRO A 151 -6.81 -12.79 -6.55
N LEU A 152 -7.82 -13.54 -6.99
CA LEU A 152 -9.02 -12.89 -7.53
C LEU A 152 -9.76 -12.16 -6.40
N PRO A 153 -10.48 -11.05 -6.67
CA PRO A 153 -11.21 -10.34 -5.63
C PRO A 153 -12.22 -11.20 -4.88
N VAL A 154 -12.78 -12.20 -5.55
CA VAL A 154 -13.69 -13.18 -4.93
C VAL A 154 -12.99 -14.08 -3.93
N ASP A 155 -11.71 -14.40 -4.16
CA ASP A 155 -10.90 -15.25 -3.28
C ASP A 155 -10.51 -14.51 -1.99
N LEU A 156 -10.44 -13.18 -2.01
CA LEU A 156 -10.15 -12.37 -0.82
C LEU A 156 -11.20 -12.49 0.28
N GLN A 157 -12.37 -13.06 -0.02
CA GLN A 157 -13.47 -13.25 0.91
C GLN A 157 -13.24 -14.47 1.80
N VAL A 158 -12.12 -14.47 2.51
CA VAL A 158 -11.77 -15.47 3.52
C VAL A 158 -11.83 -14.86 4.91
N CYS A 159 -11.80 -15.71 5.95
CA CYS A 159 -11.84 -15.33 7.37
C CYS A 159 -13.13 -14.59 7.78
N ASP A 160 -13.95 -15.19 8.64
CA ASP A 160 -15.15 -14.57 9.24
C ASP A 160 -16.15 -13.99 8.22
N VAL A 161 -16.35 -14.70 7.11
CA VAL A 161 -17.26 -14.32 6.01
C VAL A 161 -18.70 -14.34 6.50
N LYS A 162 -19.36 -13.18 6.53
CA LYS A 162 -20.81 -13.08 6.85
C LYS A 162 -21.66 -13.01 5.58
N PHE A 163 -21.13 -12.36 4.57
CA PHE A 163 -21.72 -12.22 3.24
C PHE A 163 -20.69 -12.60 2.19
N GLU A 164 -21.15 -13.27 1.13
CA GLU A 164 -20.36 -13.63 -0.04
C GLU A 164 -20.84 -12.79 -1.23
N PHE A 165 -19.90 -12.19 -1.95
CA PHE A 165 -20.18 -11.28 -3.05
C PHE A 165 -19.59 -11.81 -4.35
N GLU A 166 -20.38 -11.67 -5.42
CA GLU A 166 -19.89 -11.90 -6.78
C GLU A 166 -18.85 -10.86 -7.18
N ALA A 167 -17.92 -11.24 -8.07
CA ALA A 167 -16.89 -10.36 -8.61
C ALA A 167 -17.44 -9.03 -9.15
N ARG A 168 -18.62 -9.07 -9.78
CA ARG A 168 -19.28 -7.87 -10.33
C ARG A 168 -19.69 -6.89 -9.23
N THR A 169 -20.15 -7.38 -8.10
CA THR A 169 -20.56 -6.56 -6.95
C THR A 169 -19.35 -5.94 -6.28
N ILE A 170 -18.27 -6.72 -6.12
CA ILE A 170 -16.98 -6.20 -5.63
C ILE A 170 -16.46 -5.10 -6.56
N GLY A 171 -16.41 -5.34 -7.87
CA GLY A 171 -15.93 -4.35 -8.84
C GLY A 171 -16.75 -3.05 -8.86
N ARG A 172 -18.07 -3.13 -8.65
CA ARG A 172 -18.91 -1.91 -8.50
C ARG A 172 -18.53 -1.11 -7.26
N MET A 173 -18.26 -1.79 -6.15
CA MET A 173 -17.80 -1.12 -4.92
C MET A 173 -16.40 -0.55 -5.09
N GLU A 174 -15.48 -1.26 -5.75
CA GLU A 174 -14.15 -0.73 -6.08
C GLU A 174 -14.25 0.57 -6.88
N LEU A 175 -15.11 0.61 -7.91
CA LEU A 175 -15.36 1.83 -8.69
C LEU A 175 -15.92 2.97 -7.83
N LEU A 176 -16.83 2.67 -6.89
CA LEU A 176 -17.36 3.67 -5.96
C LEU A 176 -16.26 4.23 -5.04
N VAL A 177 -15.38 3.36 -4.53
CA VAL A 177 -14.21 3.78 -3.74
C VAL A 177 -13.28 4.65 -4.58
N LEU A 178 -12.89 4.20 -5.78
CA LEU A 178 -12.04 4.96 -6.70
C LEU A 178 -12.62 6.35 -7.02
N ALA A 179 -13.92 6.42 -7.33
CA ALA A 179 -14.59 7.68 -7.61
C ALA A 179 -14.61 8.61 -6.39
N THR A 180 -14.92 8.08 -5.21
CA THR A 180 -14.94 8.84 -3.94
C THR A 180 -13.56 9.39 -3.61
N LEU A 181 -12.51 8.60 -3.84
CA LEU A 181 -11.12 8.97 -3.60
C LEU A 181 -10.51 9.79 -4.75
N LYS A 182 -11.31 10.15 -5.77
CA LYS A 182 -10.87 10.88 -6.98
C LYS A 182 -9.67 10.21 -7.66
N TRP A 183 -9.64 8.87 -7.64
CA TRP A 183 -8.57 8.03 -8.20
C TRP A 183 -7.18 8.25 -7.58
N ARG A 184 -7.09 8.95 -6.44
CA ARG A 184 -5.82 9.19 -5.73
C ARG A 184 -5.46 7.99 -4.85
N MET A 185 -5.03 6.91 -5.50
CA MET A 185 -4.74 5.62 -4.84
C MET A 185 -3.29 5.52 -4.37
N GLN A 186 -2.36 6.20 -5.04
CA GLN A 186 -0.95 6.22 -4.65
C GLN A 186 -0.73 7.18 -3.47
N ALA A 187 -1.17 6.77 -2.28
CA ALA A 187 -1.02 7.56 -1.07
C ALA A 187 0.46 7.71 -0.70
N VAL A 188 0.85 8.90 -0.26
CA VAL A 188 2.14 9.11 0.40
C VAL A 188 2.05 8.45 1.77
N THR A 189 2.94 7.50 2.05
CA THR A 189 2.91 6.71 3.29
C THR A 189 4.18 6.92 4.10
N PRO A 190 4.15 6.64 5.42
CA PRO A 190 5.36 6.65 6.24
C PRO A 190 6.47 5.75 5.70
N PHE A 191 6.13 4.67 4.99
CA PHE A 191 7.11 3.76 4.38
C PHE A 191 8.01 4.45 3.35
N THR A 192 7.45 5.40 2.60
CA THR A 192 8.18 6.18 1.59
C THR A 192 9.36 6.96 2.20
N PHE A 193 9.27 7.35 3.46
CA PHE A 193 10.31 8.16 4.11
C PHE A 193 11.34 7.33 4.89
N ILE A 194 11.18 6.00 4.99
CA ILE A 194 12.08 5.16 5.80
C ILE A 194 13.52 5.25 5.27
N SER A 195 13.71 5.08 3.95
CA SER A 195 15.04 5.13 3.31
C SER A 195 15.72 6.47 3.57
N TYR A 196 15.01 7.56 3.30
CA TYR A 196 15.48 8.93 3.51
C TYR A 196 15.94 9.19 4.94
N PHE A 197 15.10 8.88 5.92
CA PHE A 197 15.45 9.13 7.32
C PHE A 197 16.57 8.21 7.81
N LEU A 198 16.60 6.95 7.38
CA LEU A 198 17.68 6.04 7.74
C LEU A 198 19.02 6.49 7.17
N ASP A 199 19.07 6.97 5.93
CA ASP A 199 20.30 7.52 5.33
C ASP A 199 20.82 8.73 6.11
N LYS A 200 19.93 9.70 6.40
CA LYS A 200 20.25 10.90 7.18
C LYS A 200 20.75 10.58 8.59
N PHE A 201 20.13 9.62 9.28
CA PHE A 201 20.53 9.24 10.63
C PHE A 201 21.78 8.36 10.68
N ASN A 202 22.05 7.59 9.62
CA ASN A 202 23.22 6.71 9.55
C ASN A 202 24.48 7.40 9.04
N GLY A 203 24.41 8.69 8.70
CA GLY A 203 25.56 9.46 8.21
C GLY A 203 26.10 8.93 6.89
N GLY A 204 25.22 8.53 5.97
CA GLY A 204 25.58 8.00 4.65
C GLY A 204 26.04 6.54 4.62
N LYS A 205 25.92 5.81 5.74
CA LYS A 205 26.08 4.34 5.74
C LYS A 205 24.82 3.69 5.14
N PRO A 206 24.96 2.58 4.40
CA PRO A 206 23.82 1.93 3.78
C PRO A 206 22.74 1.59 4.83
N PRO A 207 21.47 1.87 4.55
CA PRO A 207 20.39 1.58 5.49
C PRO A 207 20.35 0.08 5.80
N SER A 208 20.40 -0.26 7.08
CA SER A 208 20.25 -1.65 7.52
C SER A 208 18.83 -2.13 7.24
N LEU A 209 18.71 -3.25 6.53
CA LEU A 209 17.43 -3.93 6.31
C LEU A 209 16.70 -4.23 7.63
N ALA A 210 17.45 -4.53 8.70
CA ALA A 210 16.88 -4.78 10.01
C ALA A 210 16.24 -3.52 10.61
N LEU A 211 16.85 -2.34 10.42
CA LEU A 211 16.27 -1.06 10.85
C LEU A 211 15.02 -0.72 10.04
N ALA A 212 15.06 -0.89 8.72
CA ALA A 212 13.90 -0.67 7.86
C ALA A 212 12.72 -1.60 8.22
N SER A 213 13.02 -2.88 8.51
CA SER A 213 12.04 -3.85 9.01
C SER A 213 11.44 -3.40 10.34
N ARG A 214 12.25 -2.94 11.30
CA ARG A 214 11.75 -2.43 12.58
C ARG A 214 10.89 -1.18 12.43
N CYS A 215 11.27 -0.25 11.55
CA CYS A 215 10.45 0.92 11.24
C CYS A 215 9.09 0.51 10.67
N THR A 216 9.09 -0.47 9.76
CA THR A 216 7.87 -1.05 9.17
C THR A 216 6.97 -1.65 10.25
N ASP A 217 7.54 -2.45 11.15
CA ASP A 217 6.81 -3.07 12.27
C ASP A 217 6.19 -2.02 13.19
N ILE A 218 6.91 -0.92 13.47
CA ILE A 218 6.39 0.20 14.27
C ILE A 218 5.21 0.87 13.56
N ILE A 219 5.34 1.17 12.26
CA ILE A 219 4.26 1.80 11.47
C ILE A 219 2.99 0.94 11.50
N ILE A 220 3.15 -0.36 11.25
CA ILE A 220 2.02 -1.31 11.29
C ILE A 220 1.48 -1.49 12.71
N GLY A 221 2.35 -1.50 13.71
CA GLY A 221 1.99 -1.54 15.12
C GLY A 221 1.11 -0.37 15.50
N THR A 222 1.53 0.87 15.17
CA THR A 222 0.75 2.09 15.42
C THR A 222 -0.60 2.05 14.69
N LEU A 223 -0.62 1.64 13.41
CA LEU A 223 -1.85 1.49 12.63
C LEU A 223 -2.85 0.54 13.32
N LYS A 224 -2.35 -0.58 13.87
CA LYS A 224 -3.15 -1.56 14.60
C LYS A 224 -3.48 -1.12 16.02
N ASP A 225 -2.67 -0.32 16.68
CA ASP A 225 -2.95 0.15 18.04
C ASP A 225 -4.09 1.18 18.06
N HIS A 226 -4.29 1.92 16.96
CA HIS A 226 -5.53 2.68 16.74
C HIS A 226 -6.80 1.79 16.68
N LEU A 227 -6.68 0.46 16.62
CA LEU A 227 -7.79 -0.49 16.82
C LEU A 227 -8.03 -0.84 18.29
N ARG A 228 -6.98 -0.77 19.09
CA ARG A 228 -6.94 -1.37 20.41
C ARG A 228 -7.34 -0.44 21.53
N LEU A 229 -7.48 0.87 21.30
CA LEU A 229 -7.88 1.81 22.33
C LEU A 229 -9.21 1.38 22.96
N PRO A 230 -9.18 0.82 24.19
CA PRO A 230 -10.38 0.67 24.99
C PRO A 230 -10.62 2.05 25.58
N ARG A 231 -11.82 2.62 25.43
CA ARG A 231 -12.11 3.77 26.28
C ARG A 231 -12.08 3.30 27.74
N PRO A 232 -11.46 4.07 28.66
CA PRO A 232 -11.74 3.91 30.08
C PRO A 232 -13.23 4.13 30.26
N GLN A 233 -13.92 3.17 30.90
CA GLN A 233 -15.27 3.39 31.38
C GLN A 233 -15.16 4.44 32.49
N LEU A 234 -15.66 5.65 32.24
CA LEU A 234 -16.06 6.60 33.28
C LEU A 234 -17.57 6.48 33.47
#